data_AF-A0A9E0NCB1-F1
#
_entry.id   AF-A0A9E0NCB1-F1
#
_cell.length_a   1.000
_cell.length_b   1.000
_cell.length_c   1.000
_cell.angle_alpha   90.00
_cell.angle_beta   90.00
_cell.angle_gamma   90.00
#
_symmetry.space_group_name_H-M   'P 1'
#
loop_
_entity.id
_entity.type
_entity.pdbx_description
1 polymer ?
#
loop_
_entity_poly.entity_id
_entity_poly.type
_entity_poly.pdbx_seq_one_letter_code
_entity_poly.pdbx_strand_id
1 'polypeptide(L)'
;MFKDRLWLALLSMIGVACNTGYERQGANWVWVSYNENDGKREMPILGSDGTSFEVLQDERFAKDRSAVYFEGRPITGADPQNFTLVGESSFSKDGKQVFLDCLPLIHADPTSFVVLEYPYSKDARNVFCGTLPIKLEPGEMESFQVTNEDRMLAATKSTILLSEFVRFNPDYQWLDTLSLTHVIVGNYGTAKTARRRFNGYLEAKP
;
A
#
# COMPACT_ATOMS: atom_id res chain seq x y z
N MET A 1 -40.75 20.31 -52.98
CA MET A 1 -39.82 19.16 -52.88
C MET A 1 -38.57 19.65 -52.16
N PHE A 2 -38.60 19.70 -50.83
CA PHE A 2 -37.48 20.08 -49.97
C PHE A 2 -37.29 18.96 -48.97
N LYS A 3 -36.15 18.27 -49.06
CA LYS A 3 -35.71 17.23 -48.11
C LYS A 3 -34.95 17.95 -47.00
N ASP A 4 -35.61 18.21 -45.89
CA ASP A 4 -34.94 18.71 -44.69
C ASP A 4 -34.33 17.53 -43.93
N ARG A 5 -33.00 17.60 -43.82
CA ARG A 5 -32.14 16.73 -43.03
C ARG A 5 -32.21 17.17 -41.57
N LEU A 6 -32.90 16.43 -40.72
CA LEU A 6 -32.64 16.47 -39.28
C LEU A 6 -31.49 15.51 -38.97
N TRP A 7 -30.27 16.04 -38.87
CA TRP A 7 -29.18 15.34 -38.19
C TRP A 7 -29.38 15.54 -36.68
N LEU A 8 -29.74 14.46 -35.98
CA LEU A 8 -29.62 14.39 -34.52
C LEU A 8 -28.12 14.46 -34.18
N ALA A 9 -27.66 15.64 -33.74
CA ALA A 9 -26.40 15.75 -33.05
C ALA A 9 -26.57 15.08 -31.67
N LEU A 10 -26.19 13.81 -31.58
CA LEU A 10 -25.87 13.18 -30.31
C LEU A 10 -24.63 13.91 -29.78
N LEU A 11 -24.88 14.94 -28.96
CA LEU A 11 -23.85 15.52 -28.12
C LEU A 11 -23.45 14.41 -27.14
N SER A 12 -22.42 13.65 -27.50
CA SER A 12 -21.75 12.74 -26.59
C SER A 12 -21.24 13.59 -25.44
N MET A 13 -22.02 13.62 -24.36
CA MET A 13 -21.53 13.95 -23.03
C MET A 13 -20.42 12.95 -22.76
N ILE A 14 -19.18 13.29 -23.12
CA ILE A 14 -18.01 12.62 -22.60
C ILE A 14 -18.12 12.84 -21.09
N GLY A 15 -18.60 11.82 -20.39
CA GLY A 15 -18.69 11.83 -18.94
C GLY A 15 -17.29 12.15 -18.43
N VAL A 16 -17.14 13.28 -17.75
CA VAL A 16 -16.01 13.49 -16.86
C VAL A 16 -16.25 12.49 -15.73
N ALA A 17 -15.77 11.27 -15.93
CA ALA A 17 -15.78 10.25 -14.91
C ALA A 17 -14.98 10.81 -13.73
N CYS A 18 -15.58 10.79 -12.53
CA CYS A 18 -14.91 11.13 -11.29
C CYS A 18 -13.84 10.06 -11.01
N ASN A 19 -12.66 10.20 -11.62
CA ASN A 19 -11.58 9.24 -11.50
C ASN A 19 -10.60 9.72 -10.43
N THR A 20 -10.35 8.87 -9.43
CA THR A 20 -9.26 9.08 -8.47
C THR A 20 -7.93 8.76 -9.17
N GLY A 21 -6.93 9.62 -9.03
CA GLY A 21 -5.64 9.41 -9.69
C GLY A 21 -4.77 10.65 -9.77
N TYR A 22 -3.61 10.50 -10.40
CA TYR A 22 -2.71 11.62 -10.70
C TYR A 22 -3.19 12.41 -11.92
N GLU A 23 -3.36 13.72 -11.76
CA GLU A 23 -3.70 14.63 -12.85
C GLU A 23 -2.61 15.67 -13.05
N ARG A 24 -2.25 15.90 -14.32
CA ARG A 24 -1.29 16.93 -14.69
C ARG A 24 -2.00 18.28 -14.87
N GLN A 25 -1.55 19.30 -14.15
CA GLN A 25 -2.04 20.67 -14.25
C GLN A 25 -0.89 21.59 -14.66
N GLY A 26 -0.71 21.76 -15.98
CA GLY A 26 0.43 22.49 -16.54
C GLY A 26 1.76 21.78 -16.28
N ALA A 27 2.67 22.44 -15.56
CA ALA A 27 3.94 21.86 -15.13
C ALA A 27 3.86 21.07 -13.82
N ASN A 28 2.74 21.19 -13.09
CA ASN A 28 2.56 20.59 -11.78
C ASN A 28 1.70 19.32 -11.87
N TRP A 29 1.77 18.50 -10.82
CA TRP A 29 0.93 17.32 -10.66
C TRP A 29 0.11 17.42 -9.37
N VAL A 30 -1.09 16.87 -9.41
CA VAL A 30 -1.97 16.75 -8.25
C VAL A 30 -2.44 15.30 -8.12
N TRP A 31 -2.68 14.85 -6.89
CA TRP A 31 -3.48 13.66 -6.63
C TRP A 31 -4.93 14.07 -6.41
N VAL A 32 -5.83 13.56 -7.25
CA VAL A 32 -7.27 13.79 -7.16
C VAL A 32 -7.91 12.60 -6.48
N SER A 33 -8.74 12.85 -5.47
CA SER A 33 -9.56 11.84 -4.81
C SER A 33 -10.98 12.37 -4.57
N TYR A 34 -11.94 11.48 -4.42
CA TYR A 34 -13.34 11.84 -4.14
C TYR A 34 -13.77 11.30 -2.77
N ASN A 35 -14.34 12.17 -1.94
CA ASN A 35 -14.97 11.80 -0.67
C ASN A 35 -16.47 12.11 -0.77
N GLU A 36 -17.33 11.22 -0.26
CA GLU A 36 -18.79 11.41 -0.24
C GLU A 36 -19.20 12.71 0.49
N ASN A 37 -18.43 13.11 1.51
CA ASN A 37 -18.72 14.33 2.29
C ASN A 37 -18.16 15.62 1.66
N ASP A 38 -16.97 15.55 1.06
CA ASP A 38 -16.21 16.76 0.65
C ASP A 38 -16.13 16.94 -0.88
N GLY A 39 -16.60 15.96 -1.66
CA GLY A 39 -16.49 15.96 -3.12
C GLY A 39 -15.05 15.76 -3.60
N LYS A 40 -14.66 16.49 -4.67
CA LYS A 40 -13.31 16.43 -5.25
C LYS A 40 -12.31 17.07 -4.29
N ARG A 41 -11.27 16.33 -3.93
CA ARG A 41 -10.09 16.81 -3.23
C ARG A 41 -8.90 16.74 -4.17
N GLU A 42 -8.15 17.84 -4.25
CA GLU A 42 -6.88 17.91 -4.97
C GLU A 42 -5.74 18.10 -3.97
N MET A 43 -4.73 17.24 -4.04
CA MET A 43 -3.53 17.34 -3.24
C MET A 43 -2.33 17.62 -4.16
N PRO A 44 -1.80 18.86 -4.18
CA PRO A 44 -0.65 19.20 -5.00
C PRO A 44 0.60 18.42 -4.61
N ILE A 45 1.32 17.93 -5.62
CA ILE A 45 2.59 17.22 -5.45
C ILE A 45 3.73 18.24 -5.53
N LEU A 46 3.99 18.85 -4.39
CA LEU A 46 5.00 19.90 -4.26
C LEU A 46 6.41 19.35 -4.51
N GLY A 47 7.20 20.10 -5.28
CA GLY A 47 8.60 19.76 -5.56
C GLY A 47 8.79 18.64 -6.57
N SER A 48 7.72 18.15 -7.21
CA SER A 48 7.83 17.14 -8.27
C SER A 48 8.56 17.67 -9.50
N ASP A 49 9.40 16.84 -10.11
CA ASP A 49 9.94 17.10 -11.45
C ASP A 49 8.87 16.74 -12.48
N GLY A 50 8.03 17.71 -12.82
CA GLY A 50 6.94 17.52 -13.79
C GLY A 50 7.40 17.05 -15.18
N THR A 51 8.70 17.07 -15.51
CA THR A 51 9.24 16.53 -16.78
C THR A 51 9.56 15.05 -16.72
N SER A 52 9.84 14.50 -15.52
CA SER A 52 10.18 13.09 -15.33
C SER A 52 9.12 12.32 -14.54
N PHE A 53 8.03 12.99 -14.15
CA PHE A 53 6.92 12.38 -13.44
C PHE A 53 6.21 11.32 -14.29
N GLU A 54 6.10 10.12 -13.72
CA GLU A 54 5.57 8.92 -14.35
C GLU A 54 4.60 8.24 -13.38
N VAL A 55 3.37 8.00 -13.82
CA VAL A 55 2.40 7.14 -13.11
C VAL A 55 2.74 5.69 -13.44
N LEU A 56 2.86 4.84 -12.42
CA LEU A 56 3.25 3.44 -12.58
C LEU A 56 2.06 2.55 -12.97
N GLN A 57 2.33 1.26 -13.18
CA GLN A 57 1.30 0.27 -13.56
C GLN A 57 0.10 0.24 -12.61
N ASP A 58 0.36 0.37 -11.31
CA ASP A 58 -0.68 0.70 -10.33
C ASP A 58 -0.79 2.21 -10.23
N GLU A 59 -1.94 2.76 -10.66
CA GLU A 59 -2.17 4.20 -10.78
C GLU A 59 -2.12 4.95 -9.44
N ARG A 60 -2.10 4.23 -8.31
CA ARG A 60 -1.85 4.81 -6.98
C ARG A 60 -0.38 5.21 -6.81
N PHE A 61 0.53 4.59 -7.55
CA PHE A 61 1.95 4.92 -7.50
C PHE A 61 2.37 5.83 -8.65
N ALA A 62 3.27 6.75 -8.32
CA ALA A 62 4.00 7.53 -9.31
C ALA A 62 5.43 7.74 -8.85
N LYS A 63 6.31 8.15 -9.75
CA LYS A 63 7.68 8.54 -9.40
C LYS A 63 8.17 9.65 -10.32
N ASP A 64 9.19 10.36 -9.86
CA ASP A 64 10.03 11.19 -10.70
C ASP A 64 11.51 10.87 -10.43
N ARG A 65 12.44 11.69 -10.92
CA ARG A 65 13.88 11.47 -10.68
C ARG A 65 14.32 11.53 -9.22
N SER A 66 13.51 12.14 -8.36
CA SER A 66 13.87 12.49 -6.98
C SER A 66 13.08 11.72 -5.92
N ALA A 67 11.83 11.36 -6.22
CA ALA A 67 10.93 10.76 -5.24
C ALA A 67 9.97 9.73 -5.87
N VAL A 68 9.45 8.87 -5.00
CA VAL A 68 8.34 7.96 -5.28
C VAL A 68 7.14 8.41 -4.46
N TYR A 69 5.94 8.26 -5.02
CA TYR A 69 4.69 8.71 -4.44
C TYR A 69 3.68 7.57 -4.40
N PHE A 70 2.88 7.50 -3.34
CA PHE A 70 1.71 6.65 -3.21
C PHE A 70 0.50 7.51 -2.80
N GLU A 71 -0.53 7.53 -3.65
CA GLU A 71 -1.74 8.36 -3.51
C GLU A 71 -1.39 9.83 -3.23
N GLY A 72 -0.42 10.35 -3.99
CA GLY A 72 0.11 11.72 -3.88
C GLY A 72 1.04 12.00 -2.70
N ARG A 73 1.28 11.04 -1.81
CA ARG A 73 2.20 11.20 -0.67
C ARG A 73 3.58 10.63 -0.99
N PRO A 74 4.67 11.33 -0.68
CA PRO A 74 6.02 10.80 -0.91
C PRO A 74 6.30 9.59 0.00
N ILE A 75 6.89 8.55 -0.57
CA ILE A 75 7.42 7.39 0.15
C ILE A 75 8.83 7.76 0.61
N THR A 76 8.95 8.13 1.89
CA THR A 76 10.22 8.64 2.44
C THR A 76 11.29 7.54 2.41
N GLY A 77 12.44 7.85 1.82
CA GLY A 77 13.59 6.94 1.76
C GLY A 77 13.60 5.98 0.57
N ALA A 78 12.52 5.93 -0.22
CA ALA A 78 12.47 5.12 -1.43
C ALA A 78 13.42 5.64 -2.52
N ASP A 79 14.10 4.73 -3.20
CA ASP A 79 14.95 5.03 -4.36
C ASP A 79 14.14 4.92 -5.67
N PRO A 80 13.82 6.04 -6.35
CA PRO A 80 13.00 6.03 -7.56
C PRO A 80 13.63 5.24 -8.74
N GLN A 81 14.95 5.14 -8.76
CA GLN A 81 15.67 4.43 -9.83
C GLN A 81 15.44 2.92 -9.73
N ASN A 82 15.42 2.38 -8.52
CA ASN A 82 15.32 0.94 -8.25
C ASN A 82 13.94 0.51 -7.71
N PHE A 83 12.97 1.42 -7.69
CA PHE A 83 11.64 1.15 -7.16
C PHE A 83 10.83 0.21 -8.07
N THR A 84 10.25 -0.82 -7.46
CA THR A 84 9.46 -1.86 -8.12
C THR A 84 8.22 -2.19 -7.31
N LEU A 85 7.09 -2.41 -7.99
CA LEU A 85 5.86 -2.91 -7.37
C LEU A 85 5.96 -4.43 -7.19
N VAL A 86 5.40 -4.97 -6.11
CA VAL A 86 5.46 -6.40 -5.79
C VAL A 86 4.06 -6.98 -5.60
N GLY A 87 3.65 -7.83 -6.54
CA GLY A 87 2.31 -8.42 -6.54
C GLY A 87 1.21 -7.43 -6.94
N GLU A 88 -0.04 -7.79 -6.65
CA GLU A 88 -1.24 -6.99 -7.02
C GLU A 88 -1.74 -6.08 -5.88
N SER A 89 -0.91 -5.86 -4.85
CA SER A 89 -1.26 -5.09 -3.67
C SER A 89 -0.32 -3.89 -3.49
N SER A 90 -0.52 -3.07 -2.47
CA SER A 90 0.32 -1.88 -2.23
C SER A 90 1.76 -2.18 -1.75
N PHE A 91 2.25 -3.42 -1.88
CA PHE A 91 3.63 -3.74 -1.58
C PHE A 91 4.56 -3.29 -2.72
N SER A 92 5.69 -2.74 -2.34
CA SER A 92 6.72 -2.29 -3.26
C SER A 92 8.09 -2.44 -2.62
N LYS A 93 9.16 -2.37 -3.40
CA LYS A 93 10.52 -2.44 -2.89
C LYS A 93 11.51 -1.71 -3.77
N ASP A 94 12.63 -1.32 -3.18
CA ASP A 94 13.85 -0.97 -3.88
C ASP A 94 15.00 -1.90 -3.44
N GLY A 95 16.24 -1.56 -3.79
CA GLY A 95 17.41 -2.36 -3.43
C GLY A 95 17.75 -2.39 -1.92
N LYS A 96 17.08 -1.58 -1.09
CA LYS A 96 17.39 -1.40 0.33
C LYS A 96 16.22 -1.74 1.25
N GLN A 97 14.99 -1.52 0.78
CA GLN A 97 13.82 -1.55 1.63
C GLN A 97 12.58 -2.07 0.90
N VAL A 98 11.69 -2.69 1.67
CA VAL A 98 10.35 -3.05 1.24
C VAL A 98 9.38 -2.07 1.89
N PHE A 99 8.35 -1.66 1.16
CA PHE A 99 7.33 -0.72 1.58
C PHE A 99 5.93 -1.31 1.43
N LEU A 100 5.02 -0.88 2.31
CA LEU A 100 3.59 -1.03 2.17
C LEU A 100 2.97 0.36 2.23
N ASP A 101 2.28 0.75 1.16
CA ASP A 101 1.88 2.15 0.94
C ASP A 101 3.10 3.09 1.04
N CYS A 102 3.12 3.99 2.03
CA CYS A 102 4.23 4.92 2.27
C CYS A 102 5.16 4.50 3.42
N LEU A 103 4.93 3.34 4.06
CA LEU A 103 5.69 2.92 5.24
C LEU A 103 6.63 1.77 4.95
N PRO A 104 7.84 1.75 5.53
CA PRO A 104 8.74 0.63 5.41
C PRO A 104 8.25 -0.59 6.19
N LEU A 105 8.45 -1.79 5.63
CA LEU A 105 8.35 -3.03 6.39
C LEU A 105 9.57 -3.14 7.31
N ILE A 106 9.31 -3.42 8.59
CA ILE A 106 10.34 -3.43 9.61
C ILE A 106 11.27 -4.63 9.40
N HIS A 107 12.53 -4.36 9.09
CA HIS A 107 13.60 -5.36 8.89
C HIS A 107 13.38 -6.37 7.76
N ALA A 108 12.47 -6.09 6.82
CA ALA A 108 12.29 -6.94 5.64
C ALA A 108 13.51 -6.89 4.72
N ASP A 109 13.93 -8.06 4.24
CA ASP A 109 14.97 -8.18 3.21
C ASP A 109 14.35 -8.09 1.80
N PRO A 110 14.60 -7.00 1.04
CA PRO A 110 14.03 -6.82 -0.29
C PRO A 110 14.47 -7.89 -1.31
N THR A 111 15.62 -8.54 -1.07
CA THR A 111 16.18 -9.54 -1.98
C THR A 111 15.35 -10.82 -1.99
N SER A 112 14.89 -11.26 -0.81
CA SER A 112 14.13 -12.49 -0.62
C SER A 112 12.63 -12.27 -0.39
N PHE A 113 12.19 -11.00 -0.42
CA PHE A 113 10.80 -10.63 -0.18
C PHE A 113 9.84 -11.15 -1.25
N VAL A 114 8.75 -11.79 -0.80
CA VAL A 114 7.61 -12.23 -1.61
C VAL A 114 6.30 -11.98 -0.87
N VAL A 115 5.26 -11.62 -1.63
CA VAL A 115 3.89 -11.54 -1.11
C VAL A 115 3.30 -12.95 -1.09
N LEU A 116 2.73 -13.36 0.05
CA LEU A 116 2.03 -14.64 0.16
C LEU A 116 0.59 -14.47 -0.33
N GLU A 117 -0.16 -13.68 0.42
CA GLU A 117 -1.49 -13.19 0.10
C GLU A 117 -1.76 -12.06 1.09
N TYR A 118 -2.25 -10.90 0.62
CA TYR A 118 -2.48 -9.74 1.48
C TYR A 118 -3.38 -10.13 2.69
N PRO A 119 -3.05 -9.74 3.93
CA PRO A 119 -2.01 -8.79 4.34
C PRO A 119 -0.65 -9.41 4.66
N TYR A 120 -0.44 -10.69 4.33
CA TYR A 120 0.76 -11.45 4.66
C TYR A 120 1.79 -11.47 3.55
N SER A 121 3.05 -11.35 3.96
CA SER A 121 4.22 -11.49 3.10
C SER A 121 5.35 -12.16 3.87
N LYS A 122 6.46 -12.49 3.21
CA LYS A 122 7.63 -13.08 3.85
C LYS A 122 8.92 -12.66 3.16
N ASP A 123 10.02 -12.79 3.87
CA ASP A 123 11.36 -12.84 3.29
C ASP A 123 12.00 -14.20 3.61
N ALA A 124 13.33 -14.33 3.55
CA ALA A 124 14.03 -15.57 3.89
C ALA A 124 13.99 -15.92 5.40
N ARG A 125 13.69 -14.98 6.27
CA ARG A 125 13.83 -15.10 7.73
C ARG A 125 12.55 -14.84 8.51
N ASN A 126 11.63 -14.06 7.97
CA ASN A 126 10.45 -13.56 8.66
C ASN A 126 9.20 -13.73 7.81
N VAL A 127 8.07 -13.84 8.50
CA VAL A 127 6.73 -13.61 7.93
C VAL A 127 6.23 -12.29 8.47
N PHE A 128 5.56 -11.50 7.64
CA PHE A 128 5.02 -10.19 7.98
C PHE A 128 3.50 -10.19 7.87
N CYS A 129 2.85 -9.37 8.69
CA CYS A 129 1.46 -8.95 8.51
C CYS A 129 1.44 -7.41 8.48
N GLY A 130 1.07 -6.83 7.35
CA GLY A 130 1.26 -5.39 7.11
C GLY A 130 2.75 -5.03 7.11
N THR A 131 3.17 -4.08 7.95
CA THR A 131 4.57 -3.67 8.10
C THR A 131 5.33 -4.40 9.22
N LEU A 132 4.65 -5.28 9.96
CA LEU A 132 5.19 -5.92 11.16
C LEU A 132 5.67 -7.35 10.88
N PRO A 133 6.87 -7.75 11.36
CA PRO A 133 7.22 -9.16 11.45
C PRO A 133 6.35 -9.84 12.52
N ILE A 134 5.81 -11.01 12.20
CA ILE A 134 5.03 -11.83 13.13
C ILE A 134 6.00 -12.63 13.99
N LYS A 135 5.70 -12.72 15.29
CA LYS A 135 6.43 -13.58 16.22
C LYS A 135 6.14 -15.06 15.97
N LEU A 136 7.05 -15.71 15.25
CA LEU A 136 7.03 -17.15 14.99
C LEU A 136 8.03 -17.88 15.89
N GLU A 137 7.68 -19.10 16.30
CA GLU A 137 8.60 -20.00 16.97
C GLU A 137 9.55 -20.65 15.94
N PRO A 138 10.75 -21.09 16.36
CA PRO A 138 11.69 -21.75 15.45
C PRO A 138 11.05 -22.91 14.66
N GLY A 139 11.20 -22.87 13.34
CA GLY A 139 10.67 -23.88 12.41
C GLY A 139 9.22 -23.68 11.96
N GLU A 140 8.47 -22.74 12.54
CA GLU A 140 7.07 -22.56 12.15
C GLU A 140 6.88 -21.93 10.75
N MET A 141 7.84 -21.12 10.32
CA MET A 141 7.82 -20.42 9.04
C MET A 141 7.62 -21.36 7.85
N GLU A 142 8.14 -22.59 7.92
CA GLU A 142 8.01 -23.61 6.86
C GLU A 142 6.56 -24.06 6.67
N SER A 143 5.76 -24.02 7.73
CA SER A 143 4.37 -24.44 7.74
C SER A 143 3.37 -23.29 7.67
N PHE A 144 3.85 -22.04 7.54
CA PHE A 144 2.99 -20.87 7.55
C PHE A 144 2.13 -20.83 6.29
N GLN A 145 0.81 -20.86 6.49
CA GLN A 145 -0.19 -20.89 5.43
C GLN A 145 -1.23 -19.79 5.69
N VAL A 146 -1.38 -18.89 4.73
CA VAL A 146 -2.48 -17.90 4.74
C VAL A 146 -3.79 -18.63 4.46
N THR A 147 -4.81 -18.32 5.27
CA THR A 147 -6.16 -18.90 5.15
C THR A 147 -7.20 -17.90 4.72
N ASN A 148 -7.05 -16.62 5.13
CA ASN A 148 -7.95 -15.50 4.80
C ASN A 148 -9.43 -15.92 4.70
N GLU A 149 -9.93 -16.48 5.81
CA GLU A 149 -11.27 -17.08 5.91
C GLU A 149 -12.37 -16.09 5.48
N ASP A 150 -12.18 -14.79 5.76
CA ASP A 150 -12.95 -13.70 5.17
C ASP A 150 -12.05 -12.82 4.29
N ARG A 151 -12.17 -12.95 2.97
CA ARG A 151 -11.35 -12.20 2.00
C ARG A 151 -11.61 -10.71 2.02
N MET A 152 -12.85 -10.29 2.30
CA MET A 152 -13.21 -8.87 2.33
C MET A 152 -12.58 -8.19 3.54
N LEU A 153 -12.64 -8.83 4.70
CA LEU A 153 -11.99 -8.32 5.90
C LEU A 153 -10.46 -8.42 5.80
N ALA A 154 -9.91 -9.50 5.25
CA ALA A 154 -8.47 -9.68 5.05
C ALA A 154 -7.85 -8.59 4.15
N ALA A 155 -8.64 -8.02 3.22
CA ALA A 155 -8.21 -6.91 2.36
C ALA A 155 -8.09 -5.57 3.11
N THR A 156 -8.55 -5.48 4.36
CA THR A 156 -8.47 -4.25 5.16
C THR A 156 -7.15 -4.11 5.90
N LYS A 157 -6.81 -2.87 6.28
CA LYS A 157 -5.64 -2.53 7.11
C LYS A 157 -5.97 -1.38 8.04
N SER A 158 -5.13 -1.21 9.06
CA SER A 158 -5.12 -0.04 9.92
C SER A 158 -3.71 0.54 9.99
N THR A 159 -3.60 1.85 9.80
CA THR A 159 -2.37 2.60 10.08
C THR A 159 -2.47 3.15 11.50
N ILE A 160 -1.53 2.78 12.37
CA ILE A 160 -1.58 3.07 13.81
C ILE A 160 -0.31 3.84 14.17
N LEU A 161 -0.44 4.89 15.01
CA LEU A 161 0.72 5.55 15.63
C LEU A 161 1.56 4.51 16.37
N LEU A 162 2.88 4.52 16.15
CA LEU A 162 3.76 3.52 16.77
C LEU A 162 3.65 3.55 18.30
N SER A 163 3.57 4.74 18.89
CA SER A 163 3.43 4.92 20.34
C SER A 163 2.16 4.25 20.90
N GLU A 164 1.04 4.35 20.19
CA GLU A 164 -0.20 3.69 20.60
C GLU A 164 -0.14 2.18 20.32
N PHE A 165 0.47 1.78 19.20
CA PHE A 165 0.65 0.37 18.88
C PHE A 165 1.44 -0.35 19.98
N VAL A 166 2.61 0.16 20.34
CA VAL A 166 3.49 -0.43 21.36
C VAL A 166 2.83 -0.45 22.74
N ARG A 167 2.09 0.61 23.10
CA ARG A 167 1.33 0.70 24.36
C ARG A 167 0.40 -0.50 24.60
N PHE A 168 -0.23 -1.02 23.54
CA PHE A 168 -1.13 -2.17 23.64
C PHE A 168 -0.47 -3.50 23.25
N ASN A 169 0.78 -3.48 22.79
CA ASN A 169 1.53 -4.63 22.30
C ASN A 169 2.94 -4.66 22.92
N PRO A 170 3.08 -4.97 24.21
CA PRO A 170 4.37 -4.90 24.92
C PRO A 170 5.44 -5.85 24.34
N ASP A 171 5.04 -6.94 23.68
CA ASP A 171 5.96 -7.83 22.96
C ASP A 171 6.68 -7.14 21.77
N TYR A 172 6.16 -6.00 21.32
CA TYR A 172 6.72 -5.17 20.27
C TYR A 172 7.40 -3.90 20.80
N GLN A 173 7.69 -3.78 22.11
CA GLN A 173 8.34 -2.61 22.70
C GLN A 173 9.70 -2.27 22.06
N TRP A 174 10.39 -3.26 21.50
CA TRP A 174 11.65 -3.07 20.79
C TRP A 174 11.52 -2.13 19.58
N LEU A 175 10.31 -1.91 19.05
CA LEU A 175 10.07 -0.96 17.97
C LEU A 175 10.34 0.50 18.37
N ASP A 176 10.29 0.84 19.66
CA ASP A 176 10.62 2.20 20.15
C ASP A 176 12.08 2.59 19.87
N THR A 177 12.93 1.61 19.58
CA THR A 177 14.33 1.84 19.19
C THR A 177 14.48 2.29 17.74
N LEU A 178 13.40 2.15 16.93
CA LEU A 178 13.40 2.49 15.52
C LEU A 178 12.86 3.91 15.30
N SER A 179 13.38 4.60 14.29
CA SER A 179 12.88 5.91 13.87
C SER A 179 11.63 5.77 12.99
N LEU A 180 10.53 5.28 13.56
CA LEU A 180 9.24 5.10 12.89
C LEU A 180 8.13 5.85 13.62
N THR A 181 7.18 6.40 12.88
CA THR A 181 6.03 7.13 13.45
C THR A 181 4.76 6.29 13.48
N HIS A 182 4.62 5.37 12.53
CA HIS A 182 3.42 4.55 12.34
C HIS A 182 3.81 3.13 11.93
N VAL A 183 2.84 2.22 12.08
CA VAL A 183 2.86 0.87 11.51
C VAL A 183 1.54 0.61 10.80
N ILE A 184 1.56 -0.25 9.78
CA ILE A 184 0.35 -0.77 9.14
C ILE A 184 0.15 -2.22 9.60
N VAL A 185 -1.08 -2.56 9.98
CA VAL A 185 -1.46 -3.92 10.39
C VAL A 185 -2.69 -4.40 9.63
N GLY A 186 -2.67 -5.67 9.24
CA GLY A 186 -3.81 -6.34 8.62
C GLY A 186 -4.61 -7.14 9.64
N ASN A 187 -5.38 -6.46 10.50
CA ASN A 187 -6.01 -7.04 11.70
C ASN A 187 -6.90 -8.26 11.46
N TYR A 188 -7.43 -8.41 10.24
CA TYR A 188 -8.39 -9.46 9.89
C TYR A 188 -7.85 -10.49 8.89
N GLY A 189 -6.57 -10.39 8.50
CA GLY A 189 -5.93 -11.51 7.82
C GLY A 189 -5.96 -12.73 8.73
N THR A 190 -6.15 -13.93 8.17
CA THR A 190 -6.01 -15.16 8.95
C THR A 190 -4.97 -16.08 8.35
N ALA A 191 -4.21 -16.74 9.21
CA ALA A 191 -3.19 -17.70 8.83
C ALA A 191 -3.03 -18.78 9.89
N LYS A 192 -2.28 -19.84 9.57
CA LYS A 192 -1.93 -20.91 10.50
C LYS A 192 -0.52 -21.43 10.24
N THR A 193 0.06 -22.01 11.27
CA THR A 193 1.21 -22.93 11.18
C THR A 193 0.71 -24.35 11.45
N ALA A 194 1.60 -25.32 11.51
CA ALA A 194 1.25 -26.68 11.94
C ALA A 194 0.72 -26.73 13.39
N ARG A 195 0.99 -25.70 14.21
CA ARG A 195 0.70 -25.70 15.66
C ARG A 195 -0.16 -24.54 16.14
N ARG A 196 -0.17 -23.41 15.44
CA ARG A 196 -0.81 -22.17 15.86
C ARG A 196 -1.69 -21.58 14.77
N ARG A 197 -2.63 -20.74 15.17
CA ARG A 197 -3.46 -19.92 14.28
C ARG A 197 -3.18 -18.45 14.55
N PHE A 198 -3.41 -17.61 13.55
CA PHE A 198 -3.13 -16.18 13.62
C PHE A 198 -4.32 -15.39 13.10
N ASN A 199 -4.63 -14.30 13.80
CA ASN A 199 -5.53 -13.24 13.37
C ASN A 199 -4.69 -11.96 13.26
N GLY A 200 -4.37 -11.56 12.04
CA GLY A 200 -3.38 -10.53 11.73
C GLY A 200 -1.99 -10.95 12.19
N TYR A 201 -1.34 -10.09 12.97
CA TYR A 201 0.00 -10.29 13.53
C TYR A 201 0.00 -11.01 14.89
N LEU A 202 -1.18 -11.34 15.43
CA LEU A 202 -1.36 -11.96 16.74
C LEU A 202 -1.71 -13.44 16.61
N GLU A 203 -1.23 -14.23 17.55
CA GLU A 203 -1.71 -15.60 17.75
C GLU A 203 -3.19 -15.56 18.15
N ALA A 204 -4.00 -16.35 17.46
CA ALA A 204 -5.41 -16.53 17.78
C ALA A 204 -5.52 -17.33 19.07
N LYS A 205 -6.29 -16.82 20.04
CA LYS A 205 -6.59 -17.56 21.26
C LYS A 205 -7.50 -18.76 20.93
N PRO A 206 -7.33 -19.90 21.63
CA PRO A 206 -8.20 -21.08 21.48
C PRO A 206 -9.69 -20.77 21.68
#